data_AF-A0A4C1Y5Z7-F1
#
_entry.id   AF-A0A4C1Y5Z7-F1
#
_cell.length_a   1.000
_cell.length_b   1.000
_cell.length_c   1.000
_cell.angle_alpha   90.00
_cell.angle_beta   90.00
_cell.angle_gamma   90.00
#
_symmetry.space_group_name_H-M   'P 1'
#
loop_
_entity.id
_entity.type
_entity.pdbx_description
1 polymer ?
#
loop_
_entity_poly.entity_id
_entity_poly.type
_entity_poly.pdbx_seq_one_letter_code
_entity_poly.pdbx_strand_id
1 'polypeptide(L)'
;MKSKPTSAKGPVHSVHRLCRRDGSPFWLVLAVLPRTEEAKNIFNNLKRVCGLSGIRVEASHKKGGPGQCHRCQLYGHAAANCHADPRCVKCLVPH
;
A
#
# COMPACT_ATOMS: atom_id res chain seq x y z
N MET A 1 -30.66 -0.26 17.51
CA MET A 1 -30.81 -0.74 16.12
C MET A 1 -29.42 -0.76 15.47
N LYS A 2 -28.83 -1.94 15.27
CA LYS A 2 -27.50 -2.05 14.64
C LYS A 2 -27.70 -1.94 13.13
N SER A 3 -27.28 -0.83 12.54
CA SER A 3 -27.34 -0.61 11.09
C SER A 3 -26.47 -1.66 10.41
N LYS A 4 -27.13 -2.56 9.67
CA LYS A 4 -26.48 -3.50 8.74
C LYS A 4 -25.74 -2.64 7.71
N PRO A 5 -24.44 -2.83 7.44
CA PRO A 5 -23.79 -2.14 6.35
C PRO A 5 -24.50 -2.59 5.07
N THR A 6 -25.18 -1.66 4.41
CA THR A 6 -25.76 -1.90 3.09
C THR A 6 -24.59 -2.09 2.13
N SER A 7 -24.29 -3.37 1.87
CA SER A 7 -23.31 -3.80 0.87
C SER A 7 -23.77 -3.26 -0.48
N ALA A 8 -23.20 -2.13 -0.91
CA ALA A 8 -23.21 -1.77 -2.31
C ALA A 8 -22.57 -2.95 -3.05
N LYS A 9 -23.36 -3.68 -3.84
CA LYS A 9 -22.90 -4.73 -4.76
C LYS A 9 -22.12 -4.06 -5.90
N GLY A 10 -20.97 -3.49 -5.58
CA GLY A 10 -19.95 -3.21 -6.58
C GLY A 10 -19.30 -4.52 -7.03
N PRO A 11 -18.56 -4.52 -8.15
CA PRO A 11 -17.76 -5.68 -8.56
C PRO A 11 -16.56 -5.79 -7.62
N VAL A 12 -16.76 -6.20 -6.38
CA VAL A 12 -15.67 -6.42 -5.43
C VAL A 12 -15.25 -7.87 -5.58
N HIS A 13 -14.03 -8.08 -6.07
CA HIS A 13 -13.48 -9.41 -6.27
C HIS A 13 -13.13 -10.08 -4.94
N SER A 14 -12.52 -9.33 -4.02
CA SER A 14 -12.23 -9.81 -2.67
C SER A 14 -12.13 -8.67 -1.66
N VAL A 15 -12.33 -9.01 -0.39
CA VAL A 15 -12.20 -8.09 0.74
C VAL A 15 -11.33 -8.74 1.79
N HIS A 16 -10.21 -8.11 2.13
CA HIS A 16 -9.26 -8.59 3.12
C HIS A 16 -9.21 -7.64 4.31
N ARG A 17 -9.46 -8.14 5.53
CA ARG A 17 -9.21 -7.38 6.75
C ARG A 17 -7.69 -7.27 6.93
N LEU A 18 -7.19 -6.05 7.11
CA LEU A 18 -5.77 -5.85 7.36
C LEU A 18 -5.46 -6.24 8.80
N CYS A 19 -4.36 -6.96 9.00
CA CYS A 19 -3.84 -7.31 10.32
C CYS A 19 -2.49 -6.62 10.54
N ARG A 20 -2.21 -6.24 11.78
CA ARG A 20 -0.90 -5.75 12.19
C ARG A 20 0.11 -6.90 12.20
N ARG A 21 1.40 -6.58 12.35
CA ARG A 21 2.48 -7.59 12.39
C ARG A 21 2.34 -8.58 13.56
N ASP A 22 1.67 -8.16 14.63
CA ASP A 22 1.32 -8.99 15.80
C ASP A 22 0.06 -9.86 15.60
N GLY A 23 -0.58 -9.80 14.42
CA GLY A 23 -1.80 -10.53 14.10
C GLY A 23 -3.10 -9.84 14.55
N SER A 24 -3.03 -8.75 15.31
CA SER A 24 -4.23 -8.02 15.74
C SER A 24 -4.94 -7.33 14.57
N PRO A 25 -6.29 -7.22 14.60
CA PRO A 25 -7.05 -6.63 13.51
C PRO A 25 -6.81 -5.12 13.42
N PHE A 26 -6.60 -4.63 12.21
CA PHE A 26 -6.52 -3.21 11.91
C PHE A 26 -7.90 -2.68 11.53
N TRP A 27 -8.19 -1.42 11.85
CA TRP A 27 -9.45 -0.76 11.48
C TRP A 27 -9.53 -0.38 10.00
N LEU A 28 -8.72 -1.02 9.15
CA LEU A 28 -8.71 -0.84 7.71
C LEU A 28 -9.01 -2.16 7.00
N VAL A 29 -9.60 -2.04 5.82
CA VAL A 29 -9.97 -3.15 4.95
C VAL A 29 -9.42 -2.86 3.55
N LEU A 30 -8.81 -3.86 2.94
CA LEU A 30 -8.41 -3.83 1.54
C LEU A 30 -9.53 -4.44 0.69
N ALA A 31 -10.16 -3.64 -0.16
CA ALA A 31 -11.09 -4.11 -1.18
C ALA A 31 -10.38 -4.21 -2.54
N VAL A 32 -10.40 -5.39 -3.14
CA VAL A 32 -9.85 -5.65 -4.47
C VAL A 32 -11.00 -5.61 -5.47
N LEU A 33 -10.90 -4.74 -6.47
CA LEU A 33 -11.86 -4.64 -7.57
C LEU A 33 -11.18 -5.09 -8.88
N PRO A 34 -11.91 -5.72 -9.82
CA PRO A 34 -11.39 -6.01 -11.13
C PRO A 34 -11.10 -4.70 -11.87
N ARG A 35 -10.11 -4.73 -12.76
CA ARG A 35 -9.69 -3.55 -13.52
C ARG A 35 -10.67 -3.28 -14.67
N THR A 36 -11.83 -2.74 -14.34
CA THR A 36 -12.87 -2.33 -15.30
C THR A 36 -13.09 -0.82 -15.27
N GLU A 37 -13.77 -0.26 -16.29
CA GLU A 37 -14.10 1.17 -16.32
C GLU A 37 -15.04 1.56 -15.17
N GLU A 38 -15.93 0.65 -14.75
CA GLU A 38 -16.82 0.86 -13.61
C GLU A 38 -16.02 1.00 -12.30
N ALA A 39 -14.97 0.19 -12.11
CA ALA A 39 -14.10 0.28 -10.94
C ALA A 39 -13.29 1.59 -10.92
N LYS A 40 -12.82 2.07 -12.07
CA LYS A 40 -12.17 3.39 -12.20
C LYS A 40 -13.15 4.52 -11.85
N ASN A 41 -14.40 4.41 -12.30
CA ASN A 41 -15.44 5.38 -11.97
C ASN A 41 -15.73 5.43 -10.47
N ILE A 42 -15.70 4.29 -9.77
CA ILE A 42 -15.77 4.27 -8.31
C ILE A 42 -14.62 5.06 -7.71
N PHE A 43 -13.36 4.78 -8.09
CA PHE A 43 -12.20 5.49 -7.58
C PHE A 43 -12.27 7.01 -7.78
N ASN A 44 -12.68 7.46 -8.97
CA ASN A 44 -12.74 8.88 -9.31
C ASN A 44 -13.92 9.63 -8.67
N ASN A 45 -15.04 8.95 -8.40
CA ASN A 45 -16.28 9.60 -7.97
C ASN A 45 -16.70 9.27 -6.52
N LEU A 46 -15.87 8.53 -5.76
CA LEU A 46 -16.17 8.18 -4.38
C LEU A 46 -16.13 9.42 -3.48
N LYS A 47 -17.29 10.04 -3.25
CA LYS A 47 -17.43 11.20 -2.34
C LYS A 47 -18.03 10.85 -0.98
N ARG A 48 -18.65 9.67 -0.87
CA ARG A 48 -19.38 9.24 0.33
C ARG A 48 -19.25 7.75 0.55
N VAL A 49 -18.99 7.34 1.78
CA VAL A 49 -18.96 5.93 2.21
C VAL A 49 -19.70 5.82 3.54
N CYS A 50 -20.68 4.91 3.64
CA CYS A 50 -21.44 4.65 4.87
C CYS A 50 -21.99 5.92 5.57
N GLY A 51 -22.41 6.92 4.79
CA GLY A 51 -22.95 8.19 5.31
C GLY A 51 -21.90 9.26 5.65
N LEU A 52 -20.60 8.94 5.59
CA LEU A 52 -19.52 9.91 5.76
C LEU A 52 -19.25 10.65 4.45
N SER A 53 -19.28 11.98 4.47
CA SER A 53 -18.91 12.87 3.37
C SER A 53 -17.50 13.46 3.57
N GLY A 54 -16.94 14.08 2.52
CA GLY A 54 -15.63 14.73 2.61
C GLY A 54 -14.43 13.76 2.52
N ILE A 55 -14.65 12.56 1.98
CA ILE A 55 -13.60 11.56 1.81
C ILE A 55 -12.70 11.98 0.64
N ARG A 56 -11.39 12.01 0.87
CA ARG A 56 -10.37 12.17 -0.18
C ARG A 56 -9.86 10.78 -0.58
N VAL A 57 -10.02 10.43 -1.84
CA VAL A 57 -9.39 9.23 -2.41
C VAL A 57 -8.00 9.62 -2.89
N GLU A 58 -7.00 8.86 -2.45
CA GLU A 58 -5.61 9.05 -2.88
C GLU A 58 -5.17 7.91 -3.77
N ALA A 59 -4.35 8.22 -4.77
CA ALA A 59 -3.70 7.21 -5.57
C ALA A 59 -2.75 6.39 -4.71
N SER A 60 -2.59 5.11 -5.04
CA SER A 60 -1.55 4.29 -4.43
C SER A 60 -0.21 5.01 -4.59
N HIS A 61 0.48 5.27 -3.47
CA HIS A 61 1.83 5.81 -3.52
C HIS A 61 2.67 4.87 -4.36
N LYS A 62 3.37 5.43 -5.37
CA LYS A 62 4.40 4.68 -6.09
C LYS A 62 5.35 4.16 -5.02
N LYS A 63 5.44 2.83 -4.86
CA LYS A 63 6.54 2.25 -4.10
C LYS A 63 7.80 2.83 -4.72
N GLY A 64 8.60 3.55 -3.93
CA GLY A 64 9.91 3.98 -4.38
C GLY A 64 10.65 2.75 -4.93
N GLY A 65 11.54 2.98 -5.90
CA GLY A 65 12.43 1.91 -6.38
C GLY A 65 13.13 1.23 -5.20
N PRO A 66 13.73 0.04 -5.41
CA PRO A 66 14.49 -0.62 -4.36
C PRO A 66 15.44 0.40 -3.72
N GLY A 67 15.41 0.49 -2.39
CA GLY A 67 16.33 1.36 -1.67
C GLY A 67 17.77 0.98 -1.99
N GLN A 68 18.64 1.97 -2.12
CA GLN A 68 20.07 1.73 -2.22
C GLN A 68 20.56 1.13 -0.89
N CYS A 69 21.35 0.06 -0.95
CA CYS A 69 21.98 -0.49 0.24
C CYS A 69 23.00 0.50 0.80
N HIS A 70 22.83 0.96 2.04
CA HIS A 70 23.75 1.91 2.67
C HIS A 70 25.16 1.33 2.93
N ARG A 71 25.32 0.00 2.90
CA ARG A 71 26.62 -0.64 3.05
C ARG A 71 27.37 -0.65 1.72
N CYS A 72 26.85 -1.32 0.69
CA CYS A 72 27.60 -1.51 -0.57
C CYS A 72 27.17 -0.59 -1.73
N GLN A 73 26.19 0.29 -1.52
CA GLN A 73 25.65 1.23 -2.51
C GLN A 73 24.97 0.59 -3.74
N LEU A 74 24.72 -0.71 -3.72
CA LEU A 74 23.98 -1.43 -4.76
C LEU A 74 22.48 -1.52 -4.43
N TYR A 75 21.67 -1.74 -5.45
CA TYR A 75 20.22 -1.89 -5.33
C TYR A 75 19.81 -3.36 -5.12
N GLY A 76 18.55 -3.57 -4.72
CA GLY A 76 17.92 -4.89 -4.73
C GLY A 76 18.05 -5.71 -3.44
N HIS A 77 18.62 -5.15 -2.37
CA HIS A 77 18.70 -5.81 -1.07
C HIS A 77 18.72 -4.80 0.09
N ALA A 78 18.40 -5.28 1.30
CA ALA A 78 18.47 -4.49 2.52
C ALA A 78 19.88 -4.50 3.11
N ALA A 79 20.32 -3.37 3.67
CA ALA A 79 21.64 -3.25 4.31
C ALA A 79 21.83 -4.26 5.46
N ALA A 80 20.76 -4.64 6.16
CA ALA A 80 20.78 -5.65 7.22
C ALA A 80 21.26 -7.04 6.74
N ASN A 81 21.11 -7.34 5.45
CA ASN A 81 21.48 -8.63 4.86
C ASN A 81 22.70 -8.51 3.92
N CYS A 82 23.42 -7.38 3.97
CA CYS A 82 24.55 -7.12 3.09
C CYS A 82 25.86 -7.52 3.78
N HIS A 83 26.64 -8.42 3.18
CA HIS A 83 27.95 -8.86 3.69
C HIS A 83 29.13 -8.32 2.88
N ALA A 84 28.89 -7.42 1.92
CA ALA A 84 29.94 -6.77 1.15
C ALA A 84 30.61 -5.63 1.94
N ASP A 85 31.82 -5.26 1.53
CA ASP A 85 32.54 -4.16 2.16
C ASP A 85 31.79 -2.82 2.04
N PRO A 86 31.81 -1.99 3.10
CA PRO A 86 31.23 -0.65 3.06
C PRO A 86 31.84 0.20 1.94
N ARG A 87 30.98 0.90 1.19
CA ARG A 87 31.38 1.82 0.12
C ARG A 87 30.84 3.21 0.37
N CYS A 88 31.67 4.22 0.08
CA CYS A 88 31.27 5.62 0.16
C CYS A 88 30.23 5.95 -0.93
N VAL A 89 29.13 6.63 -0.57
CA VAL A 89 28.10 7.08 -1.53
C VAL A 89 28.68 8.02 -2.59
N LYS A 90 29.62 8.89 -2.21
CA LYS A 90 30.21 9.90 -3.12
C LYS A 90 31.22 9.28 -4.08
N CYS A 91 32.08 8.40 -3.59
CA CYS A 91 33.26 7.95 -4.31
C CYS A 91 33.18 6.48 -4.77
N LEU A 92 32.21 5.70 -4.29
CA LEU A 92 32.00 4.27 -4.55
C LEU A 92 33.19 3.35 -4.22
N VAL A 93 34.21 3.88 -3.54
CA VAL A 93 35.38 3.15 -3.06
C VAL A 93 35.10 2.49 -1.70
N PRO A 94 35.76 1.34 -1.42
CA PRO A 94 35.78 0.75 -0.08
C PRO A 94 36.33 1.72 0.97
N HIS A 95 35.81 1.60 2.19
CA HIS A 95 36.31 2.32 3.37
C HIS A 95 37.23 1.46 4.22
#